data_AF-A0A831TMT6-F1
#
_entry.id   AF-A0A831TMT6-F1
#
_cell.length_a   1.000
_cell.length_b   1.000
_cell.length_c   1.000
_cell.angle_alpha   90.00
_cell.angle_beta   90.00
_cell.angle_gamma   90.00
#
_symmetry.space_group_name_H-M   'P 1'
#
loop_
_entity.id
_entity.type
_entity.pdbx_description
1 polymer ?
#
loop_
_entity_poly.entity_id
_entity_poly.type
_entity_poly.pdbx_seq_one_letter_code
_entity_poly.pdbx_strand_id
1 'polypeptide(L)' 'MNIAGDMHLLQFQDMIHSIEEKREPFVNGIEGRKSLEIILGIYESNRNGKQVFLNKEVYSKPRLKEEFQQ' A
#
# COMPACT_ATOMS: atom_id res chain seq x y z
N MET A 1 1.48 -0.98 -26.75
CA MET A 1 1.67 -1.05 -25.30
C MET A 1 0.74 -0.03 -24.67
N ASN A 2 -0.34 -0.52 -24.05
CA ASN A 2 -1.26 0.33 -23.31
C ASN A 2 -0.79 0.35 -21.86
N ILE A 3 -0.09 1.43 -21.51
CA ILE A 3 0.65 1.59 -20.27
C ILE A 3 -0.22 1.33 -19.01
N ALA A 4 -1.51 1.69 -19.04
CA ALA A 4 -2.40 1.53 -17.88
C ALA A 4 -2.90 0.10 -17.70
N GLY A 5 -3.41 -0.54 -18.75
CA GLY A 5 -3.96 -1.89 -18.67
C GLY A 5 -2.88 -2.96 -18.49
N ASP A 6 -1.78 -2.82 -19.22
CA ASP A 6 -0.71 -3.82 -19.27
C ASP A 6 0.03 -3.90 -17.92
N MET A 7 0.19 -2.79 -17.20
CA MET A 7 0.90 -2.79 -15.90
C MET A 7 0.08 -3.35 -14.74
N HIS A 8 -1.22 -3.06 -14.67
CA HIS A 8 -2.06 -3.67 -13.62
C HIS A 8 -2.15 -5.19 -13.80
N LEU A 9 -2.21 -5.67 -15.04
CA LEU A 9 -2.19 -7.10 -15.33
C LEU A 9 -0.93 -7.78 -14.77
N LEU A 10 0.24 -7.17 -14.92
CA LEU A 10 1.49 -7.69 -14.36
C LEU A 10 1.47 -7.79 -12.83
N GLN A 11 0.87 -6.81 -12.14
CA GLN A 11 0.72 -6.84 -10.68
C GLN A 11 -0.17 -8.00 -10.22
N PHE A 12 -1.28 -8.25 -10.94
CA PHE A 12 -2.15 -9.38 -10.65
C PHE A 12 -1.46 -10.72 -10.93
N GLN A 13 -0.73 -10.84 -12.04
CA GLN A 13 0.03 -12.05 -12.37
C GLN A 13 1.08 -12.36 -11.31
N ASP A 14 1.82 -11.35 -10.85
CA ASP A 14 2.82 -11.56 -9.79
C ASP A 14 2.18 -12.04 -8.47
N MET A 15 1.06 -11.44 -8.07
CA MET A 15 0.30 -11.89 -6.89
C MET A 15 -0.16 -13.35 -7.02
N ILE A 16 -0.71 -13.73 -8.17
CA ILE A 16 -1.17 -15.11 -8.42
C ILE A 16 -0.01 -16.09 -8.33
N HIS A 17 1.08 -15.85 -9.07
CA HIS A 17 2.25 -16.72 -9.06
C HIS A 17 2.90 -16.80 -7.66
N SER A 18 2.88 -15.71 -6.88
CA SER A 18 3.43 -15.70 -5.53
C SER A 18 2.73 -16.69 -4.60
N ILE A 19 1.41 -16.84 -4.76
CA ILE A 19 0.61 -17.82 -4.01
C ILE A 19 0.97 -19.24 -4.46
N GLU A 20 1.05 -19.48 -5.76
CA GLU A 20 1.35 -20.80 -6.34
C GLU A 20 2.77 -21.27 -5.96
N GLU A 21 3.74 -20.35 -6.01
CA GLU A 21 5.17 -20.60 -5.75
C GLU A 21 5.54 -20.48 -4.27
N LYS A 22 4.61 -20.08 -3.40
CA LYS A 22 4.84 -19.83 -1.96
C LYS A 22 5.99 -18.83 -1.70
N ARG A 23 6.01 -17.74 -2.47
CA ARG A 23 6.96 -16.62 -2.29
C ARG A 23 6.21 -15.35 -1.91
N GLU A 24 6.94 -14.34 -1.47
CA GLU A 24 6.38 -13.00 -1.32
C GLU A 24 6.08 -12.39 -2.70
N PRO A 25 4.95 -11.67 -2.84
CA PRO A 25 4.72 -10.84 -4.01
C PRO A 25 5.67 -9.66 -4.02
N PHE A 26 5.89 -9.11 -5.22
CA PHE A 26 6.73 -7.94 -5.45
C PHE A 26 6.30 -6.74 -4.59
N VAL A 27 5.00 -6.59 -4.34
CA VAL A 27 4.45 -5.64 -3.37
C VAL A 27 3.44 -6.36 -2.48
N ASN A 28 3.78 -6.58 -1.21
CA ASN A 28 2.87 -7.14 -0.22
C ASN A 28 2.02 -6.05 0.45
N GLY A 29 1.08 -6.47 1.31
CA GLY A 29 0.16 -5.54 1.98
C GLY A 29 0.85 -4.50 2.87
N ILE A 30 1.98 -4.83 3.49
CA ILE A 30 2.75 -3.89 4.32
C ILE A 30 3.40 -2.83 3.42
N GLU A 31 4.04 -3.24 2.33
CA GLU A 31 4.65 -2.34 1.35
C GLU A 31 3.61 -1.44 0.66
N GLY A 32 2.44 -1.99 0.31
CA GLY A 32 1.34 -1.25 -0.30
C GLY A 32 0.82 -0.08 0.55
N ARG A 33 0.97 -0.14 1.88
CA ARG A 33 0.55 0.97 2.77
C ARG A 33 1.34 2.25 2.56
N LYS A 34 2.57 2.19 2.06
CA LYS A 34 3.39 3.40 1.82
C LYS A 34 2.68 4.41 0.92
N SER A 35 1.97 3.92 -0.11
CA SER A 35 1.20 4.77 -1.02
C SER A 35 0.03 5.46 -0.32
N LEU A 36 -0.68 4.73 0.55
CA LEU A 36 -1.81 5.28 1.31
C LEU A 36 -1.36 6.43 2.23
N GLU A 37 -0.17 6.32 2.80
CA GLU A 37 0.35 7.31 3.75
C GLU A 37 0.74 8.62 3.09
N ILE A 38 1.25 8.56 1.87
CA ILE A 38 1.47 9.74 1.05
C ILE A 38 0.12 10.42 0.77
N ILE A 39 -0.89 9.65 0.36
CA ILE A 39 -2.23 10.17 0.08
C ILE A 39 -2.85 10.81 1.34
N LEU A 40 -2.80 10.11 2.47
CA LEU A 40 -3.31 10.62 3.75
C LEU A 40 -2.55 11.85 4.23
N GLY A 41 -1.22 11.87 4.11
CA GLY A 41 -0.40 13.03 4.46
C GLY A 41 -0.70 14.25 3.58
N ILE A 42 -1.03 14.07 2.30
CA ILE A 42 -1.50 15.16 1.43
C ILE A 42 -2.83 15.71 1.94
N TYR A 43 -3.80 14.85 2.25
CA TYR A 43 -5.08 15.29 2.81
C TYR A 43 -4.93 15.97 4.16
N GLU A 44 -4.06 15.45 5.02
CA GLU A 44 -3.74 16.06 6.30
C GLU A 44 -3.13 17.45 6.10
N SER A 45 -2.09 17.56 5.26
CA SER A 45 -1.41 18.81 4.94
C SER A 45 -2.37 19.87 4.38
N ASN A 46 -3.28 19.47 3.49
CA ASN A 46 -4.30 20.36 2.96
C ASN A 46 -5.26 20.86 4.06
N ARG A 47 -5.69 19.97 4.96
CA ARG A 47 -6.63 20.30 6.04
C ARG A 47 -6.05 21.32 7.02
N ASN A 48 -4.76 21.21 7.33
CA ASN A 48 -4.12 22.01 8.38
C ASN A 48 -3.17 23.10 7.86
N GLY A 49 -2.94 23.16 6.53
CA GLY A 49 -2.11 24.17 5.87
C GLY A 49 -0.64 24.09 6.27
N LYS A 50 -0.15 22.92 6.69
CA LYS A 50 1.21 22.71 7.20
C LYS A 50 1.88 21.54 6.52
N GLN A 51 3.21 21.54 6.55
CA GLN A 51 4.00 20.40 6.09
C GLN A 51 3.78 19.19 7.02
N VAL A 52 3.54 18.02 6.43
CA VAL A 52 3.38 16.73 7.12
C VAL A 52 4.60 15.86 6.83
N PHE A 53 5.17 15.25 7.87
CA PHE A 53 6.32 14.34 7.75
C PHE A 53 5.87 12.89 7.97
N LEU A 54 6.11 12.03 6.98
CA LEU A 54 5.73 10.61 7.04
C LEU A 54 6.79 9.81 7.81
N ASN A 55 6.37 9.02 8.80
CA ASN A 55 7.26 8.20 9.62
C ASN A 55 7.14 6.71 9.25
N LYS A 56 8.25 6.09 8.82
CA LYS A 56 8.33 4.67 8.45
C LYS A 56 7.86 3.70 9.53
N GLU A 57 8.00 4.04 10.81
CA GLU A 57 7.64 3.12 11.90
C GLU A 57 6.14 2.88 12.02
N VAL A 58 5.32 3.86 11.62
CA VAL A 58 3.85 3.78 11.73
C VAL A 58 3.27 2.72 10.78
N TYR A 59 3.94 2.47 9.65
CA TYR A 59 3.43 1.62 8.56
C TYR A 59 4.05 0.22 8.53
N SER A 60 5.01 -0.01 9.42
CA SER A 60 5.66 -1.32 9.61
C SER A 60 4.84 -2.22 10.56
N LYS A 61 3.95 -1.63 11.37
CA LYS A 61 3.10 -2.35 12.32
C LYS A 61 1.78 -2.73 11.64
N PRO A 62 1.33 -3.99 11.65
CA PRO A 62 -0.01 -4.34 11.19
C PRO A 62 -1.05 -3.51 11.98
N ARG A 63 -2.05 -2.93 11.30
CA ARG A 63 -3.24 -2.49 12.04
C ARG A 63 -3.89 -3.77 12.56
N LEU A 64 -3.91 -3.93 13.89
CA LEU A 64 -4.40 -5.13 14.55
C LEU A 64 -5.86 -5.38 14.14
N LYS A 65 -6.25 -6.66 14.12
CA LYS A 65 -7.55 -7.18 13.66
C LYS A 65 -8.80 -6.60 14.37
N GLU A 66 -8.62 -5.75 15.36
CA GLU A 66 -9.69 -5.17 16.18
C GLU A 66 -10.55 -4.14 15.41
N GLU A 67 -10.05 -3.55 14.31
CA GLU A 67 -10.81 -2.61 13.47
C GLU A 67 -11.86 -3.28 12.56
N PHE A 68 -11.85 -4.61 12.42
CA PHE A 68 -12.75 -5.35 11.52
C PHE A 68 -13.84 -6.17 12.24
N GLN A 69 -14.08 -5.91 13.52
CA GLN A 69 -15.11 -6.57 14.34
C GLN A 69 -16.37 -5.70 14.57
N GLN A 70 -16.69 -4.78 13.65
CA GLN A 70 -17.98 -4.09 13.62
C GLN A 70 -18.93 -4.74 12.61
#